data_AF-A0A2E3B3U3-F1
#
_entry.id   AF-A0A2E3B3U3-F1
#
_cell.length_a   1.000
_cell.length_b   1.000
_cell.length_c   1.000
_cell.angle_alpha   90.00
_cell.angle_beta   90.00
_cell.angle_gamma   90.00
#
_symmetry.space_group_name_H-M   'P 1'
#
loop_
_entity.id
_entity.type
_entity.pdbx_description
1 polymer ?
#
loop_
_entity_poly.entity_id
_entity_poly.type
_entity_poly.pdbx_seq_one_letter_code
_entity_poly.pdbx_strand_id
1 'polypeptide(L)' 'MNNLNEKNNNQKILVVDDEHMSDLMRSVLRRLDTEGFKTIVVEPKGNMGTGDEYEIQTLFALDEHHPDAILLDVRFGEY' A
#
# COMPACT_ATOMS: atom_id res chain seq x y z
N MET A 1 -13.84 25.04 10.49
CA MET A 1 -12.66 24.26 10.05
C MET A 1 -13.08 22.80 10.07
N ASN A 2 -13.15 22.13 8.92
CA ASN A 2 -13.49 20.71 8.88
C ASN A 2 -12.29 19.91 9.40
N ASN A 3 -12.49 19.13 10.45
CA ASN A 3 -11.51 18.16 10.98
C ASN A 3 -11.36 17.00 9.99
N LEU A 4 -10.62 17.22 8.89
CA LEU A 4 -10.28 16.16 7.92
C LEU A 4 -9.52 15.00 8.60
N ASN A 5 -8.69 15.31 9.60
CA ASN A 5 -7.88 14.32 10.32
C ASN A 5 -8.73 13.35 11.19
N GLU A 6 -9.89 13.77 11.70
CA GLU A 6 -10.77 12.84 12.43
C GLU A 6 -11.51 11.89 11.48
N LYS A 7 -11.69 12.28 10.22
CA LYS A 7 -12.42 11.48 9.23
C LYS A 7 -11.60 10.28 8.74
N ASN A 8 -10.28 10.43 8.66
CA ASN A 8 -9.39 9.46 8.07
C ASN A 8 -8.83 8.45 9.09
N ASN A 9 -9.05 8.67 10.39
CA ASN A 9 -8.36 8.02 11.53
C ASN A 9 -8.52 6.49 11.64
N ASN A 10 -9.23 5.87 10.69
CA ASN A 10 -9.44 4.44 10.60
C ASN A 10 -9.45 3.91 9.16
N GLN A 11 -9.27 4.79 8.16
CA GLN A 11 -9.28 4.39 6.76
C GLN A 11 -7.96 3.69 6.42
N LYS A 12 -8.07 2.52 5.81
CA LYS A 12 -6.93 1.68 5.45
C LYS A 12 -6.53 1.92 4.01
N ILE A 13 -5.24 2.15 3.78
CA ILE A 13 -4.67 2.24 2.43
C ILE A 13 -3.74 1.06 2.25
N LEU A 14 -4.03 0.24 1.23
CA LEU A 14 -3.13 -0.81 0.79
C LEU A 14 -2.11 -0.22 -0.19
N VAL A 15 -0.83 -0.43 0.07
CA VAL A 15 0.28 -0.01 -0.77
C VAL A 15 0.91 -1.26 -1.39
N VAL A 16 0.99 -1.29 -2.71
CA VAL A 16 1.64 -2.37 -3.47
C VAL A 16 2.80 -1.74 -4.21
N ASP A 17 4.02 -2.09 -3.84
CA ASP A 17 5.24 -1.47 -4.35
C ASP A 17 6.35 -2.52 -4.48
N ASP A 18 6.96 -2.63 -5.68
CA ASP A 18 8.09 -3.53 -5.91
C ASP A 18 9.42 -3.00 -5.37
N GLU A 19 9.46 -1.71 -5.01
CA GLU A 19 10.58 -0.98 -4.41
C GLU A 19 10.19 -0.28 -3.08
N HIS A 20 9.43 -0.98 -2.22
CA HIS A 20 8.87 -0.50 -0.93
C HIS A 20 9.84 0.20 0.05
N MET A 21 11.16 0.18 -0.20
CA MET A 21 12.18 0.85 0.59
C MET A 21 12.76 2.13 -0.04
N SER A 22 12.21 2.62 -1.15
CA SER A 22 12.64 3.87 -1.76
C SER A 22 12.39 5.10 -0.86
N ASP A 23 13.21 6.15 -1.02
CA ASP A 23 13.02 7.42 -0.29
C ASP A 23 11.67 8.08 -0.62
N LEU A 24 11.16 7.83 -1.84
CA LEU A 24 9.83 8.26 -2.26
C LEU A 24 8.75 7.56 -1.44
N MET A 25 8.79 6.22 -1.36
CA MET A 25 7.78 5.45 -0.65
C MET A 25 7.77 5.80 0.86
N ARG A 26 8.94 6.00 1.45
CA ARG A 26 9.05 6.51 2.84
C ARG A 26 8.38 7.86 3.04
N SER A 27 8.53 8.77 2.09
CA SER A 27 7.87 10.09 2.14
C SER A 27 6.36 9.96 2.03
N VAL A 28 5.87 9.09 1.15
CA VAL A 28 4.44 8.78 0.97
C VAL A 28 3.86 8.19 2.25
N LEU A 29 4.47 7.14 2.80
CA LEU A 29 4.01 6.48 4.03
C LEU A 29 3.95 7.46 5.20
N ARG A 30 4.98 8.31 5.37
CA ARG A 30 4.97 9.36 6.40
C ARG A 30 3.83 10.35 6.21
N ARG A 31 3.51 10.71 4.96
CA ARG A 31 2.41 11.63 4.67
C ARG A 31 1.06 11.00 5.03
N LEU A 32 0.85 9.73 4.65
CA LEU A 32 -0.37 8.99 4.97
C LEU A 32 -0.58 8.87 6.48
N ASP A 33 0.48 8.55 7.23
CA ASP A 33 0.45 8.52 8.70
C ASP A 33 0.12 9.89 9.31
N THR A 34 0.75 10.96 8.80
CA THR A 34 0.47 12.34 9.24
C THR A 34 -1.00 12.76 9.01
N GLU A 35 -1.62 12.22 7.96
CA GLU A 35 -3.04 12.45 7.63
C GLU A 35 -4.01 11.49 8.34
N GLY A 36 -3.49 10.57 9.16
CA GLY A 36 -4.27 9.65 10.00
C GLY A 36 -4.69 8.34 9.32
N PHE A 37 -4.15 8.03 8.14
CA PHE A 37 -4.45 6.76 7.46
C PHE A 37 -3.68 5.59 8.06
N LYS A 38 -4.29 4.41 8.03
CA LYS A 38 -3.63 3.15 8.37
C LYS A 38 -3.07 2.51 7.11
N THR A 39 -1.75 2.43 7.01
CA THR A 39 -1.09 1.84 5.82
C THR A 39 -0.83 0.36 6.01
N ILE A 40 -1.01 -0.40 4.94
CA ILE A 40 -0.67 -1.83 4.84
C ILE A 40 0.18 -1.97 3.60
N VAL A 41 1.40 -2.47 3.73
CA VAL A 41 2.31 -2.66 2.59
C VAL A 41 2.31 -4.12 2.20
N VAL A 42 2.12 -4.40 0.91
CA VAL A 42 2.23 -5.74 0.34
C VAL A 42 3.70 -5.98 0.00
N GLU A 43 4.34 -6.87 0.74
CA GLU A 43 5.73 -7.28 0.53
C GLU A 43 5.78 -8.80 0.26
N PRO A 44 5.87 -9.25 -1.00
CA PRO A 44 6.05 -10.65 -1.32
C PRO A 44 7.33 -11.21 -0.70
N LYS A 45 7.28 -12.44 -0.21
CA LYS A 45 8.45 -13.10 0.40
C LYS A 45 9.41 -13.60 -0.68
N GLY A 46 10.42 -12.80 -1.00
CA GLY A 46 11.54 -13.21 -1.86
C GLY A 46 12.32 -12.02 -2.40
N ASN A 47 13.64 -12.17 -2.61
CA ASN A 47 14.50 -11.10 -3.15
C ASN A 47 14.17 -10.70 -4.61
N MET A 48 13.22 -11.40 -5.26
CA MET A 48 12.74 -11.13 -6.61
C MET A 48 11.27 -11.54 -6.70
N GLY A 49 10.37 -10.74 -6.12
CA GLY A 49 8.94 -10.96 -6.29
C GLY A 49 8.57 -10.82 -7.78
N THR A 50 8.00 -11.85 -8.38
CA THR A 50 7.47 -11.75 -9.75
C THR A 50 6.16 -10.94 -9.76
N GLY A 51 5.76 -10.42 -10.92
CA GLY A 51 4.48 -9.70 -11.05
C GLY A 51 3.28 -10.52 -10.54
N ASP A 52 3.29 -11.84 -10.81
CA ASP A 52 2.28 -12.79 -10.35
C ASP A 52 2.24 -12.91 -8.82
N GLU A 53 3.39 -12.85 -8.14
CA GLU A 53 3.45 -12.88 -6.67
C GLU A 53 2.87 -11.61 -6.06
N TYR A 54 3.15 -10.44 -6.64
CA TYR A 54 2.50 -9.20 -6.23
C TYR A 54 0.99 -9.25 -6.45
N GLU A 55 0.54 -9.78 -7.58
CA GLU A 55 -0.89 -9.94 -7.86
C GLU A 55 -1.57 -10.84 -6.81
N ILE A 56 -1.03 -12.02 -6.57
CA ILE A 56 -1.58 -12.98 -5.60
C ILE A 56 -1.61 -12.37 -4.19
N GLN A 57 -0.50 -11.79 -3.73
CA GLN A 57 -0.44 -11.19 -2.40
C GLN A 57 -1.38 -9.98 -2.25
N THR A 58 -1.53 -9.19 -3.31
CA THR A 58 -2.49 -8.07 -3.34
C THR A 58 -3.91 -8.59 -3.20
N LEU A 59 -4.29 -9.65 -3.92
CA LEU A 59 -5.62 -10.25 -3.81
C LEU A 59 -5.90 -10.78 -2.40
N PHE A 60 -4.92 -11.44 -1.77
CA PHE A 60 -5.05 -11.87 -0.37
C PHE A 60 -5.20 -10.70 0.58
N ALA A 61 -4.39 -9.65 0.44
CA ALA A 61 -4.45 -8.47 1.30
C ALA A 61 -5.78 -7.70 1.15
N LEU A 62 -6.37 -7.68 -0.04
CA LEU A 62 -7.70 -7.09 -0.28
C LEU A 62 -8.80 -7.83 0.49
N ASP A 63 -8.77 -9.16 0.47
CA ASP A 63 -9.73 -10.00 1.18
C ASP A 63 -9.53 -9.94 2.70
N GLU A 64 -8.28 -9.98 3.17
CA GLU A 64 -7.99 -9.99 4.61
C GLU A 64 -8.23 -8.64 5.28
N HIS A 65 -7.83 -7.54 4.61
CA HIS A 65 -7.75 -6.24 5.27
C HIS A 65 -8.86 -5.27 4.90
N HIS A 66 -9.58 -5.52 3.80
CA HIS A 66 -10.65 -4.66 3.28
C HIS A 66 -10.23 -3.17 3.26
N PRO A 67 -9.20 -2.80 2.48
CA PRO A 67 -8.75 -1.42 2.42
C PRO A 67 -9.79 -0.50 1.75
N ASP A 68 -9.81 0.77 2.16
CA ASP A 68 -10.66 1.80 1.57
C ASP A 68 -10.11 2.33 0.24
N ALA A 69 -8.79 2.22 0.04
CA ALA A 69 -8.10 2.64 -1.17
C ALA A 69 -6.81 1.82 -1.39
N ILE A 70 -6.33 1.85 -2.64
CA ILE A 70 -5.09 1.17 -3.04
C ILE A 70 -4.16 2.18 -3.72
N LEU A 71 -2.88 2.16 -3.33
CA LEU A 71 -1.78 2.85 -4.02
C LEU A 71 -0.92 1.79 -4.72
N LEU A 72 -0.85 1.87 -6.05
CA LEU A 72 -0.13 0.91 -6.89
C LEU A 72 1.11 1.57 -7.48
N ASP A 73 2.28 1.09 -7.08
CA ASP A 73 3.57 1.39 -7.68
C ASP A 73 4.23 0.08 -8.14
N VAL A 74 3.50 -0.66 -8.98
CA VAL A 74 3.95 -1.93 -9.55
C VAL A 74 3.60 -1.99 -11.02
N ARG A 75 4.46 -2.63 -11.80
CA ARG A 75 4.19 -2.98 -13.19
C ARG A 75 3.62 -4.40 -13.24
N PHE A 76 2.33 -4.53 -13.48
CA PHE A 76 1.70 -5.84 -13.75
C PHE A 76 1.95 -6.24 -15.22
N GLY A 77 2.59 -7.39 -15.44
CA GLY A 77 2.74 -8.02 -16.77
C GLY A 77 4.18 -8.16 -17.30
N GLU A 78 4.33 -9.01 -18.33
CA GLU A 78 5.62 -9.34 -18.96
C GLU A 78 6.19 -8.20 -19.83
N TYR A 79 7.52 -8.04 -19.79
CA TYR A 79 8.32 -7.40 -20.84
C TYR A 79 8.82 -8.45 -21.82
#